data_AF-A0A2Z4LS82-F1
#
_entry.id   AF-A0A2Z4LS82-F1
#
_cell.length_a   1.000
_cell.length_b   1.000
_cell.length_c   1.000
_cell.angle_alpha   90.00
_cell.angle_beta   90.00
_cell.angle_gamma   90.00
#
_symmetry.space_group_name_H-M   'P 1'
#
loop_
_entity.id
_entity.type
_entity.pdbx_description
1 polymer ?
#
loop_
_entity_poly.entity_id
_entity_poly.type
_entity_poly.pdbx_seq_one_letter_code
_entity_poly.pdbx_strand_id
1 'polypeptide(L)'
;MVTYKQASSKKELEQILLLQKQNLAKNLTEKEKSYQGFLTVEHSFVVLKAMNDACGHILAIENDLIIGYALCMHPRFADSVEILKPMFREISKVVNMNTNYMVMGQICIAKHYRGKGVFRNLYKEMKKVCQRVLISLLRKWIPAINVLCMQTRQLDLRN
;
A
#
# COMPACT_ATOMS: atom_id res chain seq x y z
N MET A 1 -19.98 8.51 -1.58
CA MET A 1 -18.92 9.30 -2.26
C MET A 1 -17.61 8.96 -1.58
N VAL A 2 -16.61 8.58 -2.35
CA VAL A 2 -15.30 8.23 -1.80
C VAL A 2 -14.49 9.50 -1.53
N THR A 3 -13.98 9.63 -0.32
CA THR A 3 -13.06 10.69 0.12
C THR A 3 -11.67 10.12 0.38
N TYR A 4 -10.66 10.97 0.29
CA TYR A 4 -9.27 10.55 0.50
C TYR A 4 -8.57 11.49 1.46
N LYS A 5 -7.82 10.93 2.42
CA LYS A 5 -7.07 11.71 3.41
C LYS A 5 -5.90 10.91 3.99
N GLN A 6 -5.04 11.58 4.75
CA GLN A 6 -4.07 10.90 5.59
C GLN A 6 -4.72 10.30 6.84
N ALA A 7 -4.27 9.11 7.23
CA ALA A 7 -4.68 8.47 8.47
C ALA A 7 -4.19 9.28 9.68
N SER A 8 -5.09 9.52 10.61
CA SER A 8 -4.95 10.49 11.70
C SER A 8 -5.34 9.93 13.06
N SER A 9 -6.06 8.81 13.10
CA SER A 9 -6.61 8.24 14.33
C SER A 9 -6.25 6.76 14.51
N LYS A 10 -6.25 6.32 15.77
CA LYS A 10 -6.09 4.90 16.13
C LYS A 10 -7.13 4.01 15.46
N LYS A 11 -8.41 4.45 15.44
CA LYS A 11 -9.53 3.72 14.81
C LYS A 11 -9.27 3.46 13.32
N GLU A 12 -8.67 4.42 12.61
CA GLU A 12 -8.34 4.25 11.20
C GLU A 12 -7.23 3.22 10.99
N LEU A 13 -6.18 3.26 11.83
CA LEU A 13 -5.10 2.26 11.77
C LEU A 13 -5.62 0.85 12.09
N GLU A 14 -6.56 0.71 13.03
CA GLU A 14 -7.22 -0.56 13.32
C GLU A 14 -8.05 -1.06 12.13
N GLN A 15 -8.76 -0.17 11.43
CA GLN A 15 -9.48 -0.52 10.20
C GLN A 15 -8.54 -0.94 9.06
N ILE A 16 -7.36 -0.31 8.93
CA ILE A 16 -6.31 -0.78 7.99
C ILE A 16 -5.92 -2.23 8.32
N LEU A 17 -5.64 -2.54 9.59
CA LEU A 17 -5.27 -3.89 10.01
C LEU A 17 -6.39 -4.91 9.76
N LEU A 18 -7.65 -4.52 9.99
CA LEU A 18 -8.79 -5.36 9.67
C LEU A 18 -8.87 -5.67 8.18
N LEU A 19 -8.71 -4.64 7.34
CA LEU A 19 -8.72 -4.80 5.89
C LEU A 19 -7.52 -5.62 5.39
N GLN A 20 -6.34 -5.49 6.03
CA GLN A 20 -5.20 -6.37 5.79
C GLN A 20 -5.57 -7.82 6.03
N LYS A 21 -6.06 -8.14 7.24
CA LYS A 21 -6.40 -9.50 7.65
C LYS A 21 -7.38 -10.17 6.70
N GLN A 22 -8.43 -9.46 6.27
CA GLN A 22 -9.44 -9.97 5.34
C GLN A 22 -8.88 -10.35 3.95
N ASN A 23 -7.69 -9.85 3.60
CA ASN A 23 -7.09 -10.05 2.30
C ASN A 23 -5.73 -10.75 2.34
N LEU A 24 -5.35 -11.31 3.50
CA LEU A 24 -4.16 -12.17 3.62
C LEU A 24 -4.40 -13.49 2.88
N ALA A 25 -3.35 -14.01 2.24
CA ALA A 25 -3.39 -15.27 1.49
C ALA A 25 -3.95 -16.44 2.32
N LYS A 26 -3.60 -16.50 3.62
CA LYS A 26 -4.08 -17.52 4.57
C LYS A 26 -5.61 -17.49 4.79
N ASN A 27 -6.26 -16.37 4.48
CA ASN A 27 -7.68 -16.12 4.72
C ASN A 27 -8.50 -16.09 3.42
N LEU A 28 -7.91 -16.46 2.29
CA LEU A 28 -8.55 -16.45 0.97
C LEU A 28 -8.55 -17.86 0.36
N THR A 29 -9.61 -18.19 -0.35
CA THR A 29 -9.70 -19.41 -1.17
C THR A 29 -8.79 -19.32 -2.40
N GLU A 30 -8.44 -20.46 -3.00
CA GLU A 30 -7.62 -20.47 -4.23
C GLU A 30 -8.27 -19.69 -5.39
N LYS A 31 -9.60 -19.78 -5.52
CA LYS A 31 -10.37 -18.98 -6.49
C LYS A 31 -10.23 -17.49 -6.21
N GLU A 32 -10.32 -17.07 -4.95
CA GLU A 32 -10.10 -15.66 -4.62
C GLU A 32 -8.66 -15.24 -4.90
N LYS A 33 -7.65 -16.03 -4.53
CA LYS A 33 -6.26 -15.72 -4.83
C LYS A 33 -6.03 -15.49 -6.33
N SER A 34 -6.62 -16.32 -7.19
CA SER A 34 -6.45 -16.21 -8.64
C SER A 34 -7.12 -14.96 -9.24
N TYR A 35 -8.31 -14.57 -8.74
CA TYR A 35 -9.09 -13.47 -9.32
C TYR A 35 -8.94 -12.13 -8.60
N GLN A 36 -8.55 -12.14 -7.34
CA GLN A 36 -8.65 -10.98 -6.44
C GLN A 36 -7.29 -10.50 -5.93
N GLY A 37 -6.23 -11.26 -6.19
CA GLY A 37 -4.92 -11.06 -5.55
C GLY A 37 -4.97 -11.34 -4.06
N PHE A 38 -3.82 -11.28 -3.39
CA PHE A 38 -3.73 -11.44 -1.94
C PHE A 38 -2.58 -10.61 -1.35
N LEU A 39 -2.62 -10.43 -0.03
CA LEU A 39 -1.52 -9.90 0.78
C LEU A 39 -0.74 -11.06 1.41
N THR A 40 0.59 -10.97 1.51
CA THR A 40 1.39 -11.91 2.35
C THR A 40 2.06 -11.23 3.54
N VAL A 41 2.02 -9.90 3.61
CA VAL A 41 2.62 -9.15 4.73
C VAL A 41 1.52 -8.64 5.65
N GLU A 42 1.63 -9.01 6.92
CA GLU A 42 0.80 -8.52 8.02
C GLU A 42 1.67 -7.59 8.89
N HIS A 43 1.14 -6.41 9.22
CA HIS A 43 1.84 -5.48 10.10
C HIS A 43 1.26 -5.58 11.52
N SER A 44 2.10 -5.41 12.54
CA SER A 44 1.58 -5.15 13.88
C SER A 44 1.10 -3.70 13.97
N PHE A 45 0.19 -3.42 14.92
CA PHE A 45 -0.24 -2.04 15.17
C PHE A 45 0.93 -1.11 15.48
N VAL A 46 1.93 -1.60 16.23
CA VAL A 46 3.12 -0.82 16.60
C VAL A 46 3.91 -0.39 15.36
N VAL A 47 4.18 -1.32 14.45
CA VAL A 47 4.91 -1.03 13.20
C VAL A 47 4.10 -0.11 12.30
N LEU A 48 2.80 -0.40 12.11
CA LEU A 48 1.92 0.41 11.28
C LEU A 48 1.82 1.85 11.80
N LYS A 49 1.66 2.02 13.12
CA LYS A 49 1.63 3.34 13.75
C LYS A 49 2.95 4.08 13.56
N ALA A 50 4.09 3.42 13.79
CA ALA A 50 5.40 4.06 13.62
C ALA A 50 5.62 4.54 12.17
N MET A 51 5.18 3.75 11.17
CA MET A 51 5.22 4.16 9.77
C MET A 51 4.30 5.36 9.51
N ASN A 52 3.08 5.35 10.07
CA ASN A 52 2.13 6.44 9.93
C ASN A 52 2.61 7.75 10.57
N ASP A 53 3.26 7.66 11.74
CA ASP A 53 3.82 8.82 12.45
C ASP A 53 4.95 9.48 11.64
N ALA A 54 5.72 8.70 10.88
CA ALA A 54 6.74 9.23 9.98
C ALA A 54 6.13 9.87 8.72
N CYS A 55 5.08 9.26 8.16
CA CYS A 55 4.31 9.81 7.06
C CYS A 55 2.91 9.18 7.02
N GLY A 56 1.87 10.01 7.19
CA GLY A 56 0.49 9.55 7.29
C GLY A 56 0.08 8.75 6.05
N HIS A 57 -0.46 7.55 6.27
CA HIS A 57 -0.93 6.65 5.22
C HIS A 57 -2.13 7.24 4.50
N ILE A 58 -2.26 6.96 3.20
CA ILE A 58 -3.40 7.48 2.44
C ILE A 58 -4.57 6.51 2.57
N LEU A 59 -5.73 7.03 2.92
CA LEU A 59 -6.99 6.30 3.06
C LEU A 59 -7.94 6.64 1.92
N ALA A 60 -8.75 5.67 1.54
CA ALA A 60 -9.97 5.85 0.77
C ALA A 60 -11.15 5.49 1.67
N ILE A 61 -12.08 6.42 1.86
CA ILE A 61 -13.15 6.33 2.85
C ILE A 61 -14.50 6.55 2.16
N GLU A 62 -15.46 5.68 2.45
CA GLU A 62 -16.87 5.89 2.09
C GLU A 62 -17.75 5.53 3.29
N ASN A 63 -18.69 6.41 3.65
CA ASN A 63 -19.62 6.22 4.78
C ASN A 63 -18.89 5.83 6.09
N ASP A 64 -17.81 6.55 6.42
CA ASP A 64 -16.94 6.31 7.59
C ASP A 64 -16.22 4.95 7.63
N LEU A 65 -16.24 4.19 6.54
CA LEU A 65 -15.54 2.93 6.38
C LEU A 65 -14.30 3.12 5.49
N ILE A 66 -13.16 2.58 5.92
CA ILE A 66 -11.97 2.49 5.09
C ILE A 66 -12.18 1.40 4.03
N ILE A 67 -12.38 1.83 2.79
CA ILE A 67 -12.57 0.96 1.63
C ILE A 67 -11.26 0.70 0.88
N GLY A 68 -10.17 1.38 1.26
CA GLY A 68 -8.84 1.11 0.77
C GLY A 68 -7.78 1.98 1.44
N TYR A 69 -6.52 1.57 1.32
CA TYR A 69 -5.39 2.34 1.84
C TYR A 69 -4.14 2.15 0.97
N ALA A 70 -3.20 3.09 1.09
CA ALA A 70 -1.83 2.99 0.61
C ALA A 70 -0.86 3.37 1.73
N LEU A 71 0.02 2.44 2.10
CA LEU A 71 1.01 2.67 3.17
C LEU A 71 2.15 3.55 2.66
N CYS A 72 2.43 4.61 3.41
CA CYS A 72 3.62 5.43 3.23
C CYS A 72 4.77 4.76 3.98
N MET A 73 5.82 4.35 3.27
CA MET A 73 6.96 3.65 3.86
C MET A 73 8.26 4.42 3.63
N HIS A 74 8.76 5.03 4.71
CA HIS A 74 10.07 5.68 4.69
C HIS A 74 11.16 4.60 4.68
N PRO A 75 12.29 4.80 3.96
CA PRO A 75 13.41 3.86 3.92
C PRO A 75 13.98 3.41 5.28
N ARG A 76 13.78 4.19 6.36
CA ARG A 76 14.21 3.82 7.71
C ARG A 76 13.50 2.57 8.26
N PHE A 77 12.35 2.22 7.68
CA PHE A 77 11.59 1.02 8.04
C PHE A 77 11.96 -0.20 7.20
N ALA A 78 12.97 -0.09 6.32
CA ALA A 78 13.44 -1.18 5.46
C ALA A 78 13.84 -2.43 6.27
N ASP A 79 14.48 -2.24 7.42
CA ASP A 79 14.93 -3.33 8.29
C ASP A 79 13.83 -3.88 9.20
N SER A 80 12.73 -3.14 9.37
CA SER A 80 11.59 -3.55 10.19
C SER A 80 10.72 -4.62 9.52
N VAL A 81 10.88 -4.83 8.21
CA VAL A 81 10.10 -5.81 7.45
C VAL A 81 11.04 -6.67 6.60
N GLU A 82 11.33 -7.88 7.08
CA GLU A 82 12.37 -8.75 6.52
C GLU A 82 12.19 -9.07 5.02
N ILE A 83 10.95 -9.35 4.60
CA ILE A 83 10.61 -9.63 3.19
C ILE A 83 10.87 -8.44 2.25
N LEU A 84 10.97 -7.22 2.78
CA LEU A 84 11.21 -6.01 1.99
C LEU A 84 12.70 -5.64 1.87
N LYS A 85 13.59 -6.27 2.65
CA LYS A 85 15.04 -6.02 2.58
C LYS A 85 15.61 -6.17 1.15
N PRO A 86 15.27 -7.21 0.36
CA PRO A 86 15.78 -7.34 -1.01
C PRO A 86 15.35 -6.17 -1.91
N MET A 87 14.11 -5.71 -1.75
CA MET A 87 13.58 -4.57 -2.51
C MET A 87 14.37 -3.29 -2.20
N PHE A 88 14.63 -2.99 -0.93
CA PHE A 88 15.40 -1.80 -0.55
C PHE A 88 16.86 -1.86 -1.02
N ARG A 89 17.47 -3.05 -1.07
CA ARG A 89 18.82 -3.24 -1.67
C ARG A 89 18.85 -2.88 -3.15
N GLU A 90 17.78 -3.14 -3.91
CA GLU A 90 17.71 -2.73 -5.31
C GLU A 90 17.45 -1.23 -5.44
N ILE A 91 16.61 -0.65 -4.57
CA ILE A 91 16.35 0.79 -4.57
C ILE A 91 17.65 1.56 -4.26
N SER A 92 18.47 1.10 -3.31
CA SER A 92 19.73 1.77 -2.96
C SER A 92 20.77 1.75 -4.08
N LYS A 93 20.64 0.87 -5.08
CA LYS A 93 21.54 0.85 -6.25
C LYS A 93 21.26 1.96 -7.26
N VAL A 94 20.03 2.46 -7.28
CA VAL A 94 19.55 3.39 -8.33
C VAL A 94 19.08 4.73 -7.77
N VAL A 95 18.93 4.84 -6.45
CA VAL A 95 18.56 6.06 -5.75
C VAL A 95 19.73 6.49 -4.88
N ASN A 96 20.15 7.74 -5.03
CA ASN A 96 21.17 8.32 -4.18
C ASN A 96 20.68 8.33 -2.71
N MET A 97 21.45 7.73 -1.81
CA MET A 97 21.10 7.58 -0.39
C MET A 97 20.85 8.92 0.33
N ASN A 98 21.39 10.02 -0.20
CA ASN A 98 21.15 11.38 0.31
C ASN A 98 19.80 11.97 -0.14
N THR A 99 18.99 11.22 -0.87
CA THR A 99 17.68 11.68 -1.33
C THR A 99 16.60 11.29 -0.32
N ASN A 100 15.86 12.27 0.19
CA ASN A 100 14.63 11.97 0.90
C ASN A 100 13.59 11.45 -0.09
N TYR A 101 13.21 10.18 0.05
CA TYR A 101 12.18 9.55 -0.76
C TYR A 101 11.24 8.70 0.09
N MET A 102 10.02 8.53 -0.42
CA MET A 102 9.04 7.62 0.14
C MET A 102 8.79 6.48 -0.83
N VAL A 103 8.64 5.28 -0.28
CA VAL A 103 8.18 4.11 -1.02
C VAL A 103 6.69 3.95 -0.77
N MET A 104 5.94 3.72 -1.83
CA MET A 104 4.57 3.26 -1.71
C MET A 104 4.64 1.79 -1.29
N GLY A 105 4.28 1.52 -0.04
CA GLY A 105 4.30 0.17 0.52
C GLY A 105 3.10 -0.66 0.08
N GLN A 106 2.51 -1.39 1.02
CA GLN A 106 1.32 -2.18 0.74
C GLN A 106 0.12 -1.30 0.38
N ILE A 107 -0.65 -1.74 -0.61
CA ILE A 107 -1.91 -1.11 -1.04
C ILE A 107 -2.98 -2.18 -1.06
N CYS A 108 -4.12 -1.87 -0.45
CA CYS A 108 -5.25 -2.78 -0.40
C CYS A 108 -6.54 -2.01 -0.64
N ILE A 109 -7.43 -2.60 -1.43
CA ILE A 109 -8.75 -2.07 -1.74
C ILE A 109 -9.75 -3.18 -1.43
N ALA A 110 -10.82 -2.83 -0.72
CA ALA A 110 -11.91 -3.73 -0.41
C ALA A 110 -12.49 -4.33 -1.70
N LYS A 111 -12.85 -5.62 -1.66
CA LYS A 111 -13.23 -6.42 -2.85
C LYS A 111 -14.25 -5.71 -3.75
N HIS A 112 -15.32 -5.17 -3.15
CA HIS A 112 -16.42 -4.49 -3.85
C HIS A 112 -16.05 -3.12 -4.46
N TYR A 113 -14.84 -2.61 -4.21
CA TYR A 113 -14.36 -1.30 -4.64
C TYR A 113 -13.21 -1.37 -5.67
N ARG A 114 -12.81 -2.58 -6.07
CA ARG A 114 -11.78 -2.81 -7.09
C ARG A 114 -12.32 -2.49 -8.48
N GLY A 115 -11.43 -2.06 -9.38
CA GLY A 115 -11.81 -1.66 -10.75
C GLY A 115 -12.62 -0.36 -10.84
N LYS A 116 -12.80 0.37 -9.72
CA LYS A 116 -13.55 1.64 -9.66
C LYS A 116 -12.64 2.87 -9.57
N GLY A 117 -11.37 2.75 -9.98
CA GLY A 117 -10.40 3.85 -9.95
C GLY A 117 -9.86 4.23 -8.55
N VAL A 118 -10.22 3.51 -7.49
CA VAL A 118 -9.77 3.80 -6.10
C VAL A 118 -8.24 3.79 -5.99
N PHE A 119 -7.58 2.82 -6.63
CA PHE A 119 -6.12 2.73 -6.69
C PHE A 119 -5.49 4.01 -7.26
N ARG A 120 -6.00 4.48 -8.40
CA ARG A 120 -5.50 5.67 -9.09
C ARG A 120 -5.60 6.91 -8.20
N ASN A 121 -6.69 7.03 -7.44
CA ASN A 121 -6.88 8.17 -6.54
C ASN A 121 -6.02 8.08 -5.27
N LEU A 122 -5.88 6.89 -4.66
CA LEU A 122 -4.92 6.67 -3.55
C LEU A 122 -3.50 7.09 -3.96
N TYR A 123 -3.11 6.72 -5.19
CA TYR A 123 -1.83 7.11 -5.77
C TYR A 123 -1.70 8.61 -5.99
N LYS A 124 -2.73 9.26 -6.55
CA LYS A 124 -2.75 10.72 -6.76
C LYS A 124 -2.59 11.47 -5.43
N GLU A 125 -3.30 11.05 -4.39
CA GLU A 125 -3.18 11.67 -3.08
C GLU A 125 -1.80 11.44 -2.44
N MET A 126 -1.25 10.23 -2.56
CA MET A 126 0.11 9.97 -2.06
C MET A 126 1.15 10.87 -2.73
N LYS A 127 1.03 11.12 -4.03
CA LYS A 127 1.92 12.05 -4.75
C LYS A 127 1.83 13.50 -4.27
N LYS A 128 0.66 13.94 -3.82
CA LYS A 128 0.48 15.30 -3.28
C LYS A 128 1.18 15.46 -1.93
N VAL A 129 1.06 14.43 -1.08
CA VAL A 129 1.62 14.42 0.27
C VAL A 129 3.14 14.19 0.24
N CYS A 130 3.61 13.30 -0.62
CA CYS A 130 5.00 12.88 -0.67
C CYS A 130 5.69 13.49 -1.90
N GLN A 131 6.56 14.49 -1.69
CA GLN A 131 7.28 15.20 -2.76
C GLN A 131 8.03 14.29 -3.75
N ARG A 132 8.53 13.13 -3.30
CA ARG A 132 9.22 12.14 -4.13
C ARG A 132 8.79 10.72 -3.74
N VAL A 133 7.82 10.17 -4.48
CA VAL A 133 7.40 8.77 -4.32
C VAL A 133 8.08 7.91 -5.37
N LEU A 134 8.89 6.94 -4.93
CA LEU A 134 9.50 5.94 -5.80
C LEU A 134 8.53 4.78 -5.98
N ILE A 135 7.97 4.71 -7.19
CA ILE A 135 6.97 3.70 -7.58
C ILE A 135 7.42 2.94 -8.84
N SER A 136 8.24 3.57 -9.68
CA SER A 136 8.72 3.00 -10.95
C SER A 136 9.59 1.75 -10.76
N LEU A 137 10.27 1.61 -9.62
CA LEU A 137 11.10 0.45 -9.31
C LEU A 137 10.30 -0.79 -8.87
N LEU A 138 9.06 -0.59 -8.39
CA LEU A 138 8.16 -1.68 -7.99
C LEU A 138 7.61 -2.44 -9.21
N ARG A 139 7.68 -1.87 -10.44
CA ARG A 139 7.22 -2.53 -11.68
C ARG A 139 8.04 -3.77 -12.08
N LYS A 140 9.26 -3.95 -11.55
CA LYS A 140 10.03 -5.20 -11.73
C LYS A 140 9.76 -6.23 -10.63
N TRP A 141 9.10 -5.82 -9.55
CA TRP A 141 8.95 -6.62 -8.32
C TRP A 141 7.49 -6.84 -7.92
N ILE A 142 6.50 -6.51 -8.78
CA ILE A 142 5.09 -6.61 -8.42
C ILE A 142 4.57 -8.04 -8.10
N PRO A 143 5.25 -9.16 -8.46
CA PRO A 143 4.95 -10.46 -7.83
C PRO A 143 5.29 -10.54 -6.33
N ALA A 144 6.29 -9.78 -5.85
CA ALA A 144 6.78 -9.82 -4.46
C ALA A 144 6.17 -8.74 -3.55
N ILE A 145 5.62 -7.66 -4.12
CA ILE A 145 5.09 -6.51 -3.35
C ILE A 145 3.62 -6.64 -2.95
N ASN A 146 2.94 -7.76 -3.27
CA ASN A 146 1.56 -8.00 -2.81
C ASN A 146 0.63 -6.81 -3.01
N VAL A 147 0.59 -6.31 -4.24
CA VAL A 147 -0.46 -5.37 -4.59
C VAL A 147 -1.72 -6.20 -4.75
N LEU A 148 -2.69 -5.99 -3.85
CA LEU A 148 -4.04 -6.56 -3.94
C LEU A 148 -4.89 -5.92 -5.07
N CYS A 149 -4.22 -5.63 -6.18
CA CYS A 149 -4.74 -4.99 -7.38
C CYS A 149 -4.05 -5.58 -8.62
N MET A 150 -3.62 -6.84 -8.58
CA MET A 150 -3.09 -7.55 -9.76
C MET A 150 -4.21 -8.21 -10.61
N GLN A 151 -5.44 -7.68 -10.55
CA GLN A 151 -6.43 -7.82 -11.63
C GLN A 151 -7.07 -6.50 -12.05
N THR A 152 -6.43 -5.35 -11.78
CA THR A 152 -6.56 -4.26 -12.76
C THR A 152 -5.57 -4.60 -13.85
N ARG A 153 -6.08 -5.08 -14.99
CA ARG A 153 -5.36 -5.12 -16.28
C ARG A 153 -4.46 -3.88 -16.38
N GLN A 154 -3.35 -4.00 -17.08
CA GLN A 154 -2.33 -3.00 -17.44
C GLN A 154 -2.82 -1.61 -17.98
N LEU A 155 -4.09 -1.26 -17.81
CA LEU A 155 -4.81 -0.15 -18.40
C LEU A 155 -4.95 1.08 -17.47
N ASP A 156 -4.94 0.95 -16.14
CA ASP A 156 -5.19 2.10 -15.25
C ASP A 156 -4.00 3.06 -15.04
N LEU A 157 -2.83 2.75 -15.61
CA LEU A 157 -1.64 3.61 -15.61
C LEU A 157 -1.18 4.02 -17.02
N ARG A 158 -1.96 3.68 -18.06
CA ARG A 158 -1.79 4.21 -19.42
C ARG A 158 -2.93 5.20 -19.67
N ASN A 159 -2.75 6.42 -19.17
CA ASN A 159 -3.36 7.70 -19.60
C ASN A 159 -3.19 8.74 -18.48
#